data_AF-A0A382JMW8-F1
#
_entry.id   AF-A0A382JMW8-F1
#
_cell.length_a   1.000
_cell.length_b   1.000
_cell.length_c   1.000
_cell.angle_alpha   90.00
_cell.angle_beta   90.00
_cell.angle_gamma   90.00
#
_symmetry.space_group_name_H-M   'P 1'
#
loop_
_entity.id
_entity.type
_entity.pdbx_description
1 polymer ?
#
loop_
_entity_poly.entity_id
_entity_poly.type
_entity_poly.pdbx_seq_one_letter_code
_entity_poly.pdbx_strand_id
1 'polypeptide(L)'
;MDIDRDLLLLMLRRMWMIRNFELKVIEVHSAGEFAGGAHPYIGEEAVAVGACAALKDTDYIAGNHRSHGHPIAKGGRVDKAMAELYGRVDGYCKGKGGSMHLADYSIGILGESGILGSSVPVAVGAALAASIKGEKFVSLAFFGDGASNQGALHESMNLA
;
A
#
# COMPACT_ATOMS: atom_id res chain seq x y z
N MET A 1 -21.76 -15.00 -4.80
CA MET A 1 -20.56 -14.92 -5.66
C MET A 1 -19.64 -15.99 -5.13
N ASP A 2 -19.44 -17.07 -5.88
CA ASP A 2 -18.54 -18.13 -5.45
C ASP A 2 -17.11 -17.67 -5.71
N ILE A 3 -16.32 -17.59 -4.64
CA ILE A 3 -14.89 -17.26 -4.71
C ILE A 3 -14.14 -18.56 -4.93
N ASP A 4 -13.39 -18.63 -6.02
CA ASP A 4 -12.61 -19.81 -6.37
C ASP A 4 -11.58 -20.16 -5.28
N ARG A 5 -11.29 -21.47 -5.13
CA ARG A 5 -10.38 -21.99 -4.11
C ARG A 5 -8.97 -21.43 -4.26
N ASP A 6 -8.47 -21.23 -5.47
CA ASP A 6 -7.12 -20.71 -5.69
C ASP A 6 -7.02 -19.25 -5.27
N LEU A 7 -8.09 -18.48 -5.48
CA LEU A 7 -8.19 -17.11 -4.98
C LEU A 7 -8.21 -17.06 -3.45
N LEU A 8 -8.98 -17.93 -2.78
CA LEU A 8 -8.97 -18.02 -1.32
C LEU A 8 -7.58 -18.38 -0.76
N LEU A 9 -6.89 -19.33 -1.41
CA LEU A 9 -5.53 -19.71 -1.05
C LEU A 9 -4.53 -18.57 -1.26
N LEU A 10 -4.66 -17.81 -2.35
CA LEU A 10 -3.85 -16.62 -2.61
C LEU A 10 -4.05 -15.56 -1.52
N MET A 11 -5.31 -15.25 -1.19
CA MET A 11 -5.64 -14.28 -0.16
C MET A 11 -5.08 -14.70 1.21
N LEU A 12 -5.27 -15.96 1.58
CA LEU A 12 -4.73 -16.50 2.84
C LEU A 12 -3.20 -16.39 2.88
N ARG A 13 -2.51 -16.77 1.80
CA ARG A 13 -1.05 -16.65 1.70
C ARG A 13 -0.58 -15.20 1.83
N ARG A 14 -1.25 -14.25 1.19
CA ARG A 14 -0.91 -12.82 1.29
C ARG A 14 -1.14 -12.27 2.69
N MET A 15 -2.24 -12.63 3.36
CA MET A 15 -2.47 -12.22 4.75
C MET A 15 -1.37 -12.74 5.69
N TRP A 16 -0.99 -14.02 5.56
CA TRP A 16 0.12 -14.58 6.35
C TRP A 16 1.47 -13.96 6.00
N MET A 17 1.71 -13.61 4.73
CA MET A 17 2.92 -12.93 4.31
C MET A 17 3.03 -11.55 4.97
N ILE A 18 1.96 -10.77 4.97
CA ILE A 18 1.91 -9.46 5.64
C ILE A 18 2.14 -9.64 7.14
N ARG A 19 1.41 -10.55 7.80
CA ARG A 19 1.57 -10.80 9.25
C ARG A 19 3.02 -11.15 9.62
N ASN A 20 3.64 -12.07 8.90
CA ASN A 20 5.01 -12.49 9.19
C ASN A 20 6.03 -11.39 8.88
N PHE A 21 5.82 -10.62 7.80
CA PHE A 21 6.64 -9.46 7.50
C PHE A 21 6.59 -8.44 8.63
N GLU A 22 5.39 -8.09 9.10
CA GLU A 22 5.21 -7.11 10.18
C GLU A 22 5.80 -7.57 11.52
N LEU A 23 5.64 -8.85 11.87
CA LEU A 23 6.30 -9.41 13.06
C LEU A 23 7.82 -9.27 12.98
N LYS A 24 8.40 -9.49 11.79
CA LYS A 24 9.84 -9.30 11.58
C LYS A 24 10.24 -7.83 11.64
N VAL A 25 9.44 -6.92 11.07
CA VAL A 25 9.67 -5.47 11.17
C VAL A 25 9.68 -5.03 12.63
N ILE A 26 8.74 -5.50 13.46
CA ILE A 26 8.70 -5.18 14.89
C ILE A 26 9.95 -5.68 15.60
N GLU A 27 10.38 -6.92 15.32
CA GLU A 27 11.60 -7.51 15.90
C GLU A 27 12.84 -6.66 15.60
N VAL A 28 13.10 -6.38 14.32
CA VAL A 28 14.33 -5.68 13.91
C VAL A 28 14.29 -4.17 14.21
N HIS A 29 13.09 -3.57 14.25
CA HIS A 29 12.91 -2.20 14.75
C HIS A 29 13.22 -2.10 16.25
N SER A 30 12.73 -3.06 17.05
CA SER A 30 13.02 -3.12 18.49
C SER A 30 14.50 -3.36 18.79
N ALA A 31 15.21 -4.05 17.90
CA ALA A 31 16.65 -4.24 17.95
C ALA A 31 17.45 -3.01 17.46
N GLY A 32 16.79 -1.99 16.91
CA GLY A 32 17.43 -0.78 16.40
C GLY A 32 18.21 -0.99 15.09
N GLU A 33 17.87 -2.01 14.30
CA GLU A 33 18.61 -2.36 13.08
C GLU A 33 18.39 -1.37 11.92
N PHE A 34 17.31 -0.59 11.95
CA PHE A 34 17.06 0.48 10.99
C PHE A 34 16.49 1.73 11.68
N ALA A 35 16.64 2.89 11.03
CA ALA A 35 16.21 4.19 11.55
C ALA A 35 14.81 4.58 11.05
N GLY A 36 14.05 5.29 11.89
CA GLY A 36 12.72 5.81 11.57
C GLY A 36 11.59 5.11 12.31
N GLY A 37 10.36 5.56 12.05
CA GLY A 37 9.16 4.94 12.61
C GLY A 37 8.77 3.68 11.84
N ALA A 38 8.23 2.70 12.54
CA ALA A 38 7.55 1.55 11.96
C ALA A 38 6.08 1.57 12.42
N HIS A 39 5.15 1.43 11.49
CA HIS A 39 3.71 1.44 11.77
C HIS A 39 3.10 0.13 11.28
N PRO A 40 3.04 -0.91 12.14
CA PRO A 40 2.64 -2.24 11.70
C PRO A 40 1.19 -2.29 11.18
N TYR A 41 0.97 -3.07 10.12
CA TYR A 41 -0.35 -3.36 9.54
C TYR A 41 -1.08 -4.55 10.21
N ILE A 42 -0.65 -4.93 11.42
CA ILE A 42 -1.17 -6.10 12.14
C ILE A 42 -2.65 -5.91 12.48
N GLY A 43 -3.49 -6.84 12.04
CA GLY A 43 -4.93 -6.85 12.29
C GLY A 43 -5.77 -6.27 11.14
N GLU A 44 -5.13 -5.66 10.14
CA GLU A 44 -5.79 -5.04 8.98
C GLU A 44 -5.55 -5.83 7.69
N GLU A 45 -4.86 -6.98 7.74
CA GLU A 45 -4.35 -7.70 6.56
C GLU A 45 -5.45 -8.06 5.56
N ALA A 46 -6.63 -8.44 6.05
CA ALA A 46 -7.76 -8.80 5.22
C ALA A 46 -8.30 -7.63 4.40
N VAL A 47 -8.18 -6.39 4.90
CA VAL A 47 -8.66 -5.18 4.22
C VAL A 47 -7.85 -4.94 2.95
N ALA A 48 -6.53 -4.87 3.08
CA ALA A 48 -5.64 -4.68 1.93
C ALA A 48 -5.72 -5.86 0.95
N VAL A 49 -5.68 -7.11 1.46
CA VAL A 49 -5.69 -8.29 0.59
C VAL A 49 -7.00 -8.44 -0.16
N GLY A 50 -8.15 -8.24 0.50
CA GLY A 50 -9.46 -8.30 -0.15
C GLY A 50 -9.60 -7.24 -1.23
N ALA A 51 -9.23 -5.99 -0.94
CA ALA A 51 -9.30 -4.90 -1.90
C ALA A 51 -8.35 -5.12 -3.09
N CYS A 52 -7.08 -5.46 -2.84
CA CYS A 52 -6.10 -5.67 -3.90
C CYS A 52 -6.34 -6.94 -4.71
N ALA A 53 -7.01 -7.97 -4.18
CA ALA A 53 -7.36 -9.18 -4.92
C ALA A 53 -8.40 -8.93 -6.02
N ALA A 54 -9.17 -7.84 -5.92
CA ALA A 54 -10.13 -7.42 -6.94
C ALA A 54 -9.49 -6.54 -8.04
N LEU A 55 -8.24 -6.13 -7.87
CA LEU A 55 -7.53 -5.25 -8.80
C LEU A 55 -6.69 -6.06 -9.80
N LYS A 56 -6.51 -5.48 -10.99
CA LYS A 56 -5.47 -5.89 -11.95
C LYS A 56 -4.14 -5.21 -11.61
N ASP A 57 -3.03 -5.73 -12.11
CA ASP A 57 -1.71 -5.09 -11.93
C ASP A 57 -1.64 -3.69 -12.56
N THR A 58 -2.47 -3.42 -13.56
CA THR A 58 -2.61 -2.10 -14.21
C THR A 58 -3.38 -1.09 -13.38
N ASP A 59 -4.14 -1.52 -12.38
CA ASP A 59 -4.88 -0.63 -11.50
C ASP A 59 -3.97 -0.05 -10.44
N TYR A 60 -4.18 1.21 -10.10
CA TYR A 60 -3.35 1.91 -9.13
C TYR A 60 -3.86 1.76 -7.70
N ILE A 61 -2.94 1.76 -6.75
CA ILE A 61 -3.21 1.98 -5.33
C ILE A 61 -2.40 3.17 -4.82
N ALA A 62 -3.00 3.94 -3.92
CA ALA A 62 -2.31 4.92 -3.09
C ALA A 62 -2.68 4.64 -1.63
N GLY A 63 -1.68 4.42 -0.78
CA GLY A 63 -1.91 4.03 0.59
C GLY A 63 -1.54 5.09 1.62
N ASN A 64 -1.33 4.69 2.86
CA ASN A 64 -1.19 5.59 4.00
C ASN A 64 0.02 5.19 4.88
N HIS A 65 0.15 5.79 6.05
CA HIS A 65 1.30 5.56 6.94
C HIS A 65 1.41 4.15 7.49
N ARG A 66 0.31 3.36 7.53
CA ARG A 66 0.35 1.91 7.79
C ARG A 66 0.65 1.19 6.47
N SER A 67 1.86 1.41 6.01
CA SER A 67 2.23 1.38 4.60
C SER A 67 2.55 0.00 4.05
N HIS A 68 3.00 -0.97 4.85
CA HIS A 68 3.55 -2.21 4.27
C HIS A 68 2.47 -3.15 3.71
N GLY A 69 1.30 -3.16 4.35
CA GLY A 69 0.20 -4.05 3.99
C GLY A 69 -0.31 -3.83 2.56
N HIS A 70 -0.50 -2.59 2.12
CA HIS A 70 -1.09 -2.30 0.80
C HIS A 70 -0.19 -2.74 -0.38
N PRO A 71 1.11 -2.37 -0.42
CA PRO A 71 2.08 -2.84 -1.41
C PRO A 71 2.20 -4.37 -1.46
N ILE A 72 2.33 -5.03 -0.30
CA ILE A 72 2.47 -6.49 -0.24
C ILE A 72 1.16 -7.16 -0.71
N ALA A 73 0.01 -6.65 -0.29
CA ALA A 73 -1.29 -7.13 -0.75
C ALA A 73 -1.48 -6.99 -2.26
N LYS A 74 -0.93 -5.93 -2.86
CA LYS A 74 -0.92 -5.69 -4.32
C LYS A 74 0.00 -6.66 -5.09
N GLY A 75 0.92 -7.33 -4.40
CA GLY A 75 1.88 -8.25 -5.01
C GLY A 75 3.33 -7.76 -4.93
N GLY A 76 3.59 -6.70 -4.18
CA GLY A 76 4.92 -6.25 -3.86
C GLY A 76 5.74 -7.34 -3.17
N ARG A 77 7.01 -7.44 -3.56
CA ARG A 77 7.99 -8.32 -2.92
C ARG A 77 8.40 -7.80 -1.53
N VAL A 78 8.43 -8.72 -0.57
CA VAL A 78 8.82 -8.44 0.82
C VAL A 78 10.32 -8.19 0.99
N ASP A 79 11.16 -8.75 0.11
CA ASP A 79 12.61 -8.55 0.16
C ASP A 79 13.00 -7.11 -0.20
N LYS A 80 12.39 -6.55 -1.26
CA LYS A 80 12.50 -5.13 -1.60
C LYS A 80 11.95 -4.22 -0.51
N ALA A 81 10.83 -4.59 0.12
CA ALA A 81 10.27 -3.82 1.23
C ALA A 81 11.27 -3.78 2.39
N MET A 82 11.81 -4.92 2.80
CA MET A 82 12.79 -4.99 3.87
C MET A 82 14.08 -4.23 3.52
N ALA A 83 14.57 -4.36 2.29
CA ALA A 83 15.72 -3.59 1.81
C ALA A 83 15.48 -2.07 1.89
N GLU A 84 14.27 -1.62 1.58
CA GLU A 84 13.87 -0.22 1.70
C GLU A 84 13.90 0.28 3.15
N LEU A 85 13.39 -0.53 4.10
CA LEU A 85 13.43 -0.23 5.53
C LEU A 85 14.87 -0.08 6.04
N TYR A 86 15.80 -0.92 5.58
CA TYR A 86 17.22 -0.86 5.92
C TYR A 86 18.01 0.22 5.15
N GLY A 87 17.34 1.04 4.33
CA GLY A 87 18.00 2.10 3.56
C GLY A 87 18.92 1.58 2.45
N ARG A 88 18.67 0.38 1.94
CA ARG A 88 19.53 -0.25 0.92
C ARG A 88 19.13 0.14 -0.50
N VAL A 89 20.11 0.13 -1.41
CA VAL A 89 19.95 0.50 -2.83
C VAL A 89 19.01 -0.44 -3.61
N ASP A 90 18.87 -1.69 -3.15
CA ASP A 90 18.00 -2.72 -3.71
C ASP A 90 16.54 -2.63 -3.20
N GLY A 91 16.23 -1.65 -2.34
CA GLY A 91 14.87 -1.30 -1.95
C GLY A 91 14.05 -0.66 -3.08
N TYR A 92 12.74 -0.61 -2.92
CA TYR A 92 11.79 -0.03 -3.89
C TYR A 92 12.17 1.36 -4.39
N CYS A 93 12.58 2.22 -3.47
CA CYS A 93 12.92 3.61 -3.67
C CYS A 93 14.42 3.86 -3.44
N LYS A 94 15.24 2.81 -3.55
CA LYS A 94 16.70 2.83 -3.30
C LYS A 94 17.05 3.26 -1.87
N GLY A 95 16.23 2.88 -0.89
CA GLY A 95 16.47 3.13 0.52
C GLY A 95 16.14 4.55 1.00
N LYS A 96 15.42 5.32 0.18
CA LYS A 96 15.07 6.73 0.48
C LYS A 96 13.68 6.91 1.08
N GLY A 97 12.79 5.95 0.84
CA GLY A 97 11.41 5.98 1.28
C GLY A 97 11.21 5.44 2.70
N GLY A 98 12.09 4.53 3.14
CA GLY A 98 11.98 3.90 4.46
C GLY A 98 10.64 3.17 4.63
N SER A 99 10.15 3.11 5.88
CA SER A 99 8.91 2.38 6.21
C SER A 99 7.68 2.99 5.53
N MET A 100 7.54 4.31 5.45
CA MET A 100 6.27 4.97 5.09
C MET A 100 6.10 5.35 3.62
N HIS A 101 7.10 5.15 2.75
CA HIS A 101 7.08 5.63 1.36
C HIS A 101 7.49 4.55 0.34
N LEU A 102 6.88 3.38 0.44
CA LEU A 102 7.04 2.32 -0.54
C LEU A 102 6.31 2.70 -1.84
N ALA A 103 6.98 2.59 -2.99
CA ALA A 103 6.38 2.85 -4.30
C ALA A 103 6.96 1.90 -5.36
N ASP A 104 6.11 1.38 -6.24
CA ASP A 104 6.50 0.56 -7.40
C ASP A 104 5.42 0.68 -8.48
N TYR A 105 5.66 1.62 -9.41
CA TYR A 105 4.73 1.88 -10.50
C TYR A 105 4.54 0.69 -11.45
N SER A 106 5.49 -0.25 -11.50
CA SER A 106 5.40 -1.42 -12.40
C SER A 106 4.27 -2.38 -12.03
N ILE A 107 3.80 -2.32 -10.77
CA ILE A 107 2.68 -3.10 -10.24
C ILE A 107 1.58 -2.20 -9.64
N GLY A 108 1.52 -0.96 -10.10
CA GLY A 108 0.44 -0.04 -9.76
C GLY A 108 0.51 0.53 -8.34
N ILE A 109 1.67 0.54 -7.68
CA ILE A 109 1.82 1.15 -6.35
C ILE A 109 2.31 2.59 -6.54
N LEU A 110 1.38 3.56 -6.48
CA LEU A 110 1.71 4.98 -6.68
C LEU A 110 2.57 5.53 -5.54
N GLY A 111 2.35 5.02 -4.34
CA GLY A 111 3.10 5.39 -3.16
C GLY A 111 2.28 5.34 -1.89
N GLU A 112 3.00 5.14 -0.79
CA GLU A 112 2.50 5.28 0.56
C GLU A 112 2.89 6.66 1.12
N SER A 113 2.06 7.23 2.00
CA SER A 113 2.30 8.56 2.56
C SER A 113 2.10 8.61 4.07
N GLY A 114 3.11 9.19 4.75
CA GLY A 114 3.02 9.57 6.16
C GLY A 114 2.09 10.76 6.44
N ILE A 115 1.73 11.54 5.41
CA ILE A 115 0.84 12.71 5.56
C ILE A 115 -0.61 12.25 5.46
N LEU A 116 -1.37 12.40 6.54
CA LEU A 116 -2.78 12.00 6.64
C LEU A 116 -3.61 12.62 5.51
N GLY A 117 -4.38 11.77 4.81
CA GLY A 117 -5.29 12.18 3.73
C GLY A 117 -4.62 12.55 2.39
N SER A 118 -3.29 12.73 2.35
CA SER A 118 -2.59 13.20 1.14
C SER A 118 -2.58 12.24 -0.05
N SER A 119 -2.77 10.94 0.19
CA SER A 119 -2.79 9.92 -0.87
C SER A 119 -4.12 9.86 -1.64
N VAL A 120 -5.21 10.33 -1.03
CA VAL A 120 -6.55 10.33 -1.64
C VAL A 120 -6.60 11.20 -2.91
N PRO A 121 -6.16 12.48 -2.89
CA PRO A 121 -6.16 13.30 -4.11
C PRO A 121 -5.22 12.74 -5.18
N VAL A 122 -4.13 12.07 -4.80
CA VAL A 122 -3.24 11.40 -5.76
C VAL A 122 -3.97 10.26 -6.49
N ALA A 123 -4.71 9.44 -5.74
CA ALA A 123 -5.52 8.37 -6.34
C ALA A 123 -6.62 8.92 -7.26
N VAL A 124 -7.32 9.98 -6.85
CA VAL A 124 -8.34 10.64 -7.69
C VAL A 124 -7.73 11.23 -8.95
N GLY A 125 -6.55 11.87 -8.85
CA GLY A 125 -5.82 12.37 -10.01
C GLY A 125 -5.44 11.26 -11.00
N ALA A 126 -5.04 10.09 -10.52
CA ALA A 126 -4.75 8.93 -11.38
C ALA A 126 -6.02 8.41 -12.09
N ALA A 127 -7.16 8.34 -11.39
CA ALA A 127 -8.43 7.95 -12.00
C ALA A 127 -8.91 8.99 -13.04
N LEU A 128 -8.76 10.28 -12.74
CA LEU A 128 -9.08 11.36 -13.66
C LEU A 128 -8.22 11.29 -14.93
N ALA A 129 -6.92 11.00 -14.78
CA ALA A 129 -6.03 10.80 -15.92
C ALA A 129 -6.49 9.63 -16.80
N ALA A 130 -6.96 8.53 -16.21
CA ALA A 130 -7.53 7.41 -16.95
C ALA A 130 -8.73 7.86 -17.79
N SER A 131 -9.64 8.62 -17.19
CA SER A 131 -10.83 9.15 -17.86
C SER A 131 -10.48 10.10 -19.02
N ILE A 132 -9.54 11.03 -18.81
CA ILE A 132 -9.13 12.00 -19.84
C ILE A 132 -8.47 11.30 -21.03
N LYS A 133 -7.67 10.27 -20.77
CA LYS A 133 -6.91 9.53 -21.80
C LYS A 133 -7.70 8.38 -22.44
N GLY A 134 -8.89 8.05 -21.92
CA GLY A 134 -9.65 6.87 -22.35
C GLY A 134 -8.97 5.55 -21.98
N GLU A 135 -8.14 5.54 -20.94
CA GLU A 135 -7.47 4.34 -20.42
C GLU A 135 -8.44 3.54 -19.53
N LYS A 136 -8.23 2.22 -19.44
CA LYS A 136 -9.13 1.30 -18.72
C LYS A 136 -8.45 0.71 -17.48
N PHE A 137 -8.23 1.56 -16.48
CA PHE A 137 -7.81 1.16 -15.15
C PHE A 137 -8.58 1.94 -14.08
N VAL A 138 -8.61 1.40 -12.86
CA VAL A 138 -9.13 2.09 -11.68
C VAL A 138 -7.99 2.49 -10.74
N SER A 139 -8.28 3.40 -9.81
CA SER A 139 -7.36 3.82 -8.76
C SER A 139 -8.04 3.67 -7.41
N LEU A 140 -7.38 2.98 -6.48
CA LEU A 140 -7.87 2.71 -5.13
C LEU A 140 -7.08 3.53 -4.11
N ALA A 141 -7.79 4.26 -3.23
CA ALA A 141 -7.18 4.98 -2.12
C ALA A 141 -7.44 4.26 -0.79
N PHE A 142 -6.39 3.97 -0.03
CA PHE A 142 -6.53 3.54 1.37
C PHE A 142 -6.36 4.74 2.31
N PHE A 143 -7.31 4.92 3.23
CA PHE A 143 -7.24 5.94 4.26
C PHE A 143 -7.89 5.42 5.56
N GLY A 144 -7.44 5.95 6.69
CA GLY A 144 -8.02 5.64 8.01
C GLY A 144 -9.15 6.60 8.38
N ASP A 145 -9.89 6.25 9.43
CA ASP A 145 -10.93 7.08 10.03
C ASP A 145 -10.40 8.46 10.45
N GLY A 146 -9.21 8.54 11.06
CA GLY A 146 -8.62 9.84 11.40
C GLY A 146 -8.34 10.74 10.19
N ALA A 147 -8.04 10.13 9.04
CA ALA A 147 -7.82 10.86 7.79
C ALA A 147 -9.13 11.34 7.15
N SER A 148 -10.30 10.78 7.53
CA SER A 148 -11.61 11.24 7.03
C SER A 148 -11.95 12.67 7.42
N ASN A 149 -11.27 13.22 8.43
CA ASN A 149 -11.42 14.61 8.86
C ASN A 149 -10.48 15.59 8.13
N GLN A 150 -9.68 15.12 7.16
CA GLN A 150 -8.80 15.98 6.38
C GLN A 150 -9.56 16.64 5.22
N GLY A 151 -9.36 17.94 5.02
CA GLY A 151 -10.00 18.70 3.92
C GLY A 151 -9.74 18.08 2.54
N ALA A 152 -8.50 17.63 2.30
CA ALA A 152 -8.10 16.98 1.06
C ALA A 152 -8.96 15.75 0.71
N LEU A 153 -9.47 15.02 1.70
CA LEU A 153 -10.36 13.88 1.47
C LEU A 153 -11.75 14.32 1.00
N HIS A 154 -12.33 15.34 1.64
CA HIS A 154 -13.62 15.91 1.21
C HIS A 154 -13.54 16.53 -0.19
N GLU A 155 -12.48 17.28 -0.47
CA GLU A 155 -12.21 17.84 -1.80
C GLU A 155 -12.09 16.74 -2.85
N SER A 156 -11.38 15.66 -2.53
CA SER A 156 -11.21 14.50 -3.42
C SER A 156 -12.54 13.79 -3.70
N MET A 157 -13.38 13.58 -2.68
CA MET A 157 -14.71 12.97 -2.84
C MET A 157 -15.66 13.82 -3.68
N ASN A 158 -15.52 15.15 -3.64
CA ASN A 158 -16.33 16.04 -4.47
C ASN A 158 -15.90 16.03 -5.96
N LEU A 159 -14.64 15.69 -6.23
CA LEU A 159 -14.11 15.61 -7.60
C LEU A 159 -14.32 14.24 -8.25
N ALA A 160 -14.35 13.17 -7.45
CA ALA A 160 -14.49 11.77 -7.90
C ALA A 160 -15.90 11.44 -8.41
#